data_AF-A0A0E3NVL8-F1
#
_entry.id   AF-A0A0E3NVL8-F1
#
_cell.length_a   1.000
_cell.length_b   1.000
_cell.length_c   1.000
_cell.angle_alpha   90.00
_cell.angle_beta   90.00
_cell.angle_gamma   90.00
#
_symmetry.space_group_name_H-M   'P 1'
#
loop_
_entity.id
_entity.type
_entity.pdbx_description
1 polymer ?
#
loop_
_entity_poly.entity_id
_entity_poly.type
_entity_poly.pdbx_seq_one_letter_code
_entity_poly.pdbx_strand_id
1 'polypeptide(L)'
;MLLASNDPGIVKSLDGVVERWGGNFYVKNDVNFKQEIRKWKEEGGKVCHLSMYGVNLPDVTAELKQCEKLMLVVGAEKVPPEIYQLADWNVAVGSQPHSEVTALALTLDRIAEEDPLEKEFSDAELTIIPMECGKKVIENVRD
;
A
#
# COMPACT_ATOMS: atom_id res chain seq x y z
N MET A 1 -4.40 3.48 4.39
CA MET A 1 -3.25 2.97 5.17
C MET A 1 -3.60 2.95 6.65
N LEU A 2 -3.20 1.91 7.38
CA LEU A 2 -3.39 1.80 8.82
C LEU A 2 -2.00 1.80 9.49
N LEU A 3 -1.75 2.76 10.37
CA LEU A 3 -0.50 2.90 11.11
C LEU A 3 -0.69 2.39 12.53
N ALA A 4 0.05 1.34 12.89
CA ALA A 4 0.03 0.80 14.25
C ALA A 4 0.84 1.64 15.25
N SER A 5 1.72 2.52 14.76
CA SER A 5 2.42 3.51 15.56
C SER A 5 1.62 4.81 15.64
N ASN A 6 1.90 5.62 16.66
CA ASN A 6 1.41 6.99 16.75
C ASN A 6 2.41 7.95 16.09
N ASP A 7 2.19 8.27 14.82
CA ASP A 7 3.00 9.22 14.05
C ASP A 7 2.12 10.26 13.34
N PRO A 8 1.75 11.37 14.01
CA PRO A 8 0.95 12.42 13.40
C PRO A 8 1.68 13.18 12.29
N GLY A 9 3.01 13.10 12.23
CA GLY A 9 3.82 13.73 11.18
C GLY A 9 3.60 13.06 9.83
N ILE A 10 3.55 11.72 9.82
CA ILE A 10 3.20 10.94 8.62
C ILE A 10 1.77 11.26 8.18
N VAL A 11 0.82 11.35 9.11
CA VAL A 11 -0.58 11.69 8.80
C VAL A 11 -0.67 13.02 8.06
N LYS A 12 -0.11 14.08 8.66
CA LYS A 12 -0.12 15.41 8.07
C LYS A 12 0.55 15.44 6.69
N SER A 13 1.64 14.69 6.53
CA SER A 13 2.37 14.64 5.27
C SER A 13 1.56 13.97 4.17
N LEU A 14 0.87 12.86 4.48
CA LEU A 14 0.02 12.14 3.53
C LEU A 14 -1.25 12.92 3.19
N ASP A 15 -1.90 13.54 4.18
CA ASP A 15 -3.07 14.39 3.95
C ASP A 15 -2.73 15.54 2.99
N GLY A 16 -1.57 16.18 3.19
CA GLY A 16 -1.09 17.22 2.29
C GLY A 16 -0.64 16.71 0.92
N VAL A 17 -0.40 15.41 0.73
CA VAL A 17 -0.23 14.82 -0.60
C VAL A 17 -1.59 14.65 -1.26
N VAL A 18 -2.56 14.08 -0.57
CA VAL A 18 -3.91 13.83 -1.10
C VAL A 18 -4.60 15.14 -1.48
N GLU A 19 -4.51 16.18 -0.64
CA GLU A 19 -5.09 17.49 -0.92
C GLU A 19 -4.59 18.11 -2.23
N ARG A 20 -3.28 18.00 -2.50
CA ARG A 20 -2.64 18.62 -3.67
C ARG A 20 -2.67 17.75 -4.92
N TRP A 21 -2.50 16.44 -4.76
CA TRP A 21 -2.30 15.50 -5.87
C TRP A 21 -3.53 14.65 -6.17
N GLY A 22 -4.61 14.85 -5.41
CA GLY A 22 -5.91 14.22 -5.63
C GLY A 22 -6.02 12.80 -5.08
N GLY A 23 -7.18 12.21 -5.31
CA GLY A 23 -7.55 10.89 -4.84
C GLY A 23 -8.15 10.89 -3.44
N ASN A 24 -8.58 9.70 -3.01
CA ASN A 24 -9.27 9.47 -1.74
C ASN A 24 -8.44 8.59 -0.79
N PHE A 25 -7.12 8.60 -0.95
CA PHE A 25 -6.24 7.87 -0.05
C PHE A 25 -6.36 8.44 1.37
N TYR A 26 -6.32 7.57 2.37
CA TYR A 26 -6.44 7.97 3.77
C TYR A 26 -5.43 7.23 4.63
N VAL A 27 -5.12 7.80 5.79
CA VAL A 27 -4.33 7.13 6.82
C VAL A 27 -5.03 7.20 8.18
N LYS A 28 -5.06 6.08 8.89
CA LYS A 28 -5.55 6.00 10.27
C LYS A 28 -4.37 5.72 11.19
N ASN A 29 -4.13 6.62 12.14
CA ASN A 29 -3.00 6.58 13.07
C ASN A 29 -3.32 5.80 14.34
N ASP A 30 -2.27 5.27 15.00
CA ASP A 30 -2.35 4.62 16.32
C ASP A 30 -3.41 3.50 16.41
N VAL A 31 -3.46 2.64 15.37
CA VAL A 31 -4.44 1.55 15.33
C VAL A 31 -3.97 0.31 16.07
N ASN A 32 -4.91 -0.43 16.66
CA ASN A 32 -4.66 -1.79 17.12
C ASN A 32 -4.68 -2.75 15.92
N PHE A 33 -3.52 -3.10 15.38
CA PHE A 33 -3.44 -3.95 14.18
C PHE A 33 -4.17 -5.30 14.32
N LYS A 34 -4.23 -5.90 15.52
CA LYS A 34 -4.95 -7.16 15.73
C LYS A 34 -6.45 -6.99 15.52
N GLN A 35 -7.01 -5.90 16.04
CA GLN A 35 -8.42 -5.59 15.90
C GLN A 35 -8.75 -5.27 14.44
N GLU A 36 -7.92 -4.46 13.78
CA GLU A 36 -8.11 -4.10 12.37
C GLU A 36 -8.02 -5.32 11.45
N ILE A 37 -7.05 -6.23 11.67
CA ILE A 37 -6.95 -7.50 10.91
C ILE A 37 -8.19 -8.35 11.12
N ARG A 38 -8.66 -8.52 12.37
CA ARG A 38 -9.87 -9.33 12.65
C ARG A 38 -11.09 -8.75 11.97
N LYS A 39 -11.34 -7.45 12.13
CA LYS A 39 -12.45 -6.75 11.49
C LYS A 39 -12.39 -6.89 9.96
N TRP A 40 -11.21 -6.74 9.36
CA TRP A 40 -11.04 -6.90 7.92
C TRP A 40 -11.45 -8.30 7.44
N LYS A 41 -11.04 -9.34 8.16
CA LYS A 41 -11.40 -10.73 7.86
C LYS A 41 -12.88 -11.03 8.10
N GLU A 42 -13.48 -10.46 9.14
CA GLU A 42 -14.93 -10.55 9.42
C GLU A 42 -15.76 -9.95 8.28
N GLU A 43 -15.26 -8.89 7.63
CA GLU A 43 -15.87 -8.27 6.45
C GLU A 43 -15.54 -9.00 5.14
N GLY A 44 -15.09 -10.26 5.20
CA GLY A 44 -14.77 -11.10 4.04
C GLY A 44 -13.41 -10.80 3.38
N GLY A 45 -12.62 -9.90 3.95
CA GLY A 45 -11.29 -9.56 3.43
C GLY A 45 -10.24 -10.64 3.69
N LYS A 46 -9.17 -10.62 2.89
CA LYS A 46 -7.99 -11.46 3.05
C LYS A 46 -6.76 -10.63 3.40
N VAL A 47 -5.80 -11.27 4.06
CA VAL A 47 -4.58 -10.63 4.58
C VAL A 47 -3.35 -11.28 3.97
N CYS A 48 -2.53 -10.50 3.29
CA CYS A 48 -1.24 -10.92 2.74
C CYS A 48 -0.12 -10.18 3.48
N HIS A 49 0.66 -10.93 4.24
CA HIS A 49 1.83 -10.42 4.94
C HIS A 49 3.07 -10.53 4.05
N LEU A 50 3.72 -9.39 3.80
CA LEU A 50 4.95 -9.35 3.03
C LEU A 50 6.16 -9.58 3.94
N SER A 51 6.87 -10.66 3.70
CA SER A 51 8.04 -11.08 4.45
C SER A 51 8.98 -11.89 3.57
N MET A 52 10.28 -11.63 3.67
CA MET A 52 11.31 -12.38 2.92
C MET A 52 11.31 -13.89 3.19
N TYR A 53 10.63 -14.34 4.26
CA TYR A 53 10.48 -15.75 4.62
C TYR A 53 9.23 -16.41 4.01
N GLY A 54 8.40 -15.66 3.29
CA GLY A 54 7.17 -16.15 2.68
C GLY A 54 7.36 -16.97 1.41
N VAL A 55 6.24 -17.43 0.84
CA VAL A 55 6.20 -18.02 -0.51
C VAL A 55 6.47 -16.97 -1.57
N ASN A 56 7.10 -17.33 -2.68
CA ASN A 56 7.53 -16.35 -3.67
C ASN A 56 6.33 -15.67 -4.35
N LEU A 57 6.35 -14.34 -4.47
CA LEU A 57 5.23 -13.54 -5.01
C LEU A 57 4.69 -14.04 -6.36
N PRO A 58 5.51 -14.40 -7.37
CA PRO A 58 5.00 -14.94 -8.63
C PRO A 58 4.09 -16.17 -8.48
N ASP A 59 4.36 -17.02 -7.47
CA ASP A 59 3.64 -18.29 -7.28
C ASP A 59 2.21 -18.06 -6.76
N VAL A 60 1.96 -16.92 -6.09
CA VAL A 60 0.67 -16.56 -5.51
C VAL A 60 -0.01 -15.38 -6.20
N THR A 61 0.64 -14.76 -7.19
CA THR A 61 0.15 -13.53 -7.84
C THR A 61 -1.26 -13.71 -8.42
N ALA A 62 -1.53 -14.86 -9.06
CA ALA A 62 -2.85 -15.14 -9.63
C ALA A 62 -3.96 -15.23 -8.58
N GLU A 63 -3.67 -15.79 -7.40
CA GLU A 63 -4.62 -15.85 -6.27
C GLU A 63 -4.86 -14.47 -5.66
N LEU A 64 -3.79 -13.68 -5.49
CA LEU A 64 -3.89 -12.32 -4.95
C LEU A 64 -4.72 -11.41 -5.86
N LYS A 65 -4.61 -11.55 -7.19
CA LYS A 65 -5.42 -10.81 -8.17
C LYS A 65 -6.92 -11.14 -8.09
N GLN A 66 -7.28 -12.33 -7.63
CA GLN A 66 -8.69 -12.73 -7.48
C GLN A 66 -9.31 -12.21 -6.17
N CYS A 67 -8.52 -11.60 -5.29
CA CYS A 67 -8.99 -11.08 -4.02
C CYS A 67 -9.57 -9.67 -4.19
N GLU A 68 -10.90 -9.54 -4.13
CA GLU A 68 -11.58 -8.24 -4.17
C GLU A 68 -11.18 -7.32 -3.00
N LYS A 69 -10.90 -7.90 -1.82
CA LYS A 69 -10.61 -7.17 -0.59
C LYS A 69 -9.34 -7.67 0.07
N LEU A 70 -8.21 -7.07 -0.32
CA LEU A 70 -6.87 -7.46 0.14
C LEU A 70 -6.26 -6.42 1.10
N MET A 71 -5.80 -6.88 2.26
CA MET A 71 -4.96 -6.10 3.18
C MET A 71 -3.52 -6.57 3.06
N LEU A 72 -2.64 -5.67 2.62
CA LEU A 72 -1.20 -5.90 2.64
C LEU A 72 -0.62 -5.47 3.99
N VAL A 73 0.07 -6.40 4.67
CA VAL A 73 0.78 -6.12 5.91
C VAL A 73 2.27 -6.05 5.59
N VAL A 74 2.85 -4.87 5.83
CA VAL A 74 4.30 -4.65 5.79
C VAL A 74 4.77 -4.28 7.18
N GLY A 75 5.97 -4.74 7.54
CA GLY A 75 6.62 -4.34 8.77
C GLY A 75 7.93 -3.63 8.48
N ALA A 76 8.34 -2.78 9.41
CA ALA A 76 9.69 -2.26 9.45
C ALA A 76 10.63 -3.33 10.08
N GLU A 77 11.11 -3.10 11.30
CA GLU A 77 12.25 -3.83 11.84
C GLU A 77 11.92 -5.19 12.50
N LYS A 78 10.80 -5.29 13.22
CA LYS A 78 10.38 -6.53 13.91
C LYS A 78 8.88 -6.74 13.82
N VAL A 79 8.47 -7.62 12.92
CA VAL A 79 7.08 -8.06 12.82
C VAL A 79 6.76 -9.06 13.94
N PRO A 80 5.69 -8.85 14.74
CA PRO A 80 5.24 -9.83 15.72
C PRO A 80 4.97 -11.21 15.08
N PRO A 81 5.45 -12.34 15.67
CA PRO A 81 5.27 -13.67 15.08
C PRO A 81 3.82 -14.06 14.80
N GLU A 82 2.89 -13.55 15.60
CA GLU A 82 1.45 -13.73 15.43
C GLU A 82 0.90 -13.23 14.09
N ILE A 83 1.55 -12.27 13.41
CA ILE A 83 1.13 -11.83 12.06
C ILE A 83 1.22 -13.00 11.08
N TYR A 84 2.22 -13.87 11.20
CA TYR A 84 2.35 -15.04 10.33
C TYR A 84 1.16 -15.98 10.44
N GLN A 85 0.56 -16.07 11.63
CA GLN A 85 -0.60 -16.91 11.89
C GLN A 85 -1.92 -16.24 11.53
N LEU A 86 -1.98 -14.91 11.57
CA LEU A 86 -3.17 -14.14 11.24
C LEU A 86 -3.35 -13.95 9.72
N ALA A 87 -2.24 -13.91 8.97
CA ALA A 87 -2.23 -13.75 7.54
C ALA A 87 -2.77 -15.00 6.81
N ASP A 88 -3.47 -14.77 5.70
CA ASP A 88 -3.90 -15.83 4.79
C ASP A 88 -2.75 -16.25 3.85
N TRP A 89 -1.84 -15.31 3.54
CA TRP A 89 -0.56 -15.59 2.88
C TRP A 89 0.59 -14.90 3.59
N ASN A 90 1.74 -15.59 3.65
CA ASN A 90 3.02 -14.97 3.95
C ASN A 90 3.84 -14.99 2.66
N VAL A 91 4.13 -13.83 2.07
CA VAL A 91 4.64 -13.71 0.71
C VAL A 91 6.00 -13.00 0.69
N ALA A 92 6.97 -13.59 0.01
CA ALA A 92 8.29 -13.02 -0.24
C ALA A 92 8.35 -12.35 -1.61
N VAL A 93 8.80 -11.10 -1.63
CA VAL A 93 9.11 -10.39 -2.88
C VAL A 93 10.58 -10.62 -3.22
N GLY A 94 10.90 -11.89 -3.49
CA GLY A 94 12.27 -12.37 -3.36
C GLY A 94 12.65 -12.62 -1.88
N SER A 95 13.58 -13.55 -1.66
CA SER A 95 13.95 -14.03 -0.32
C SER A 95 15.26 -13.41 0.18
N GLN A 96 15.57 -12.19 -0.26
CA GLN A 96 16.71 -11.41 0.22
C GLN A 96 16.23 -10.25 1.08
N PRO A 97 16.96 -9.87 2.14
CA PRO A 97 16.57 -8.72 2.96
C PRO A 97 16.66 -7.42 2.16
N HIS A 98 15.53 -6.72 2.04
CA HIS A 98 15.43 -5.40 1.40
C HIS A 98 14.26 -4.61 2.00
N SER A 99 13.94 -3.45 1.41
CA SER A 99 12.90 -2.56 1.93
C SER A 99 11.49 -3.11 1.74
N GLU A 100 10.68 -2.88 2.77
CA GLU A 100 9.23 -2.97 2.79
C GLU A 100 8.56 -2.07 1.74
N VAL A 101 9.16 -0.92 1.41
CA VAL A 101 8.66 -0.02 0.35
C VAL A 101 8.79 -0.70 -1.02
N THR A 102 9.93 -1.35 -1.28
CA THR A 102 10.15 -2.12 -2.52
C THR A 102 9.22 -3.34 -2.58
N ALA A 103 9.06 -4.05 -1.48
CA ALA A 103 8.14 -5.19 -1.40
C ALA A 103 6.70 -4.76 -1.73
N LEU A 104 6.24 -3.66 -1.13
CA LEU A 104 4.90 -3.11 -1.36
C LEU A 104 4.72 -2.67 -2.81
N ALA A 105 5.65 -1.87 -3.34
CA ALA A 105 5.59 -1.37 -4.71
C ALA A 105 5.51 -2.50 -5.75
N LEU A 106 6.41 -3.48 -5.68
CA LEU A 106 6.42 -4.63 -6.61
C LEU A 106 5.19 -5.53 -6.43
N THR A 107 4.66 -5.65 -5.22
CA THR A 107 3.42 -6.41 -4.99
C THR A 107 2.24 -5.71 -5.65
N LEU A 108 2.07 -4.40 -5.40
CA LEU A 108 0.99 -3.59 -5.98
C LEU A 108 1.07 -3.58 -7.51
N ASP A 109 2.26 -3.36 -8.07
CA ASP A 109 2.52 -3.41 -9.51
C ASP A 109 2.10 -4.76 -10.12
N ARG A 110 2.51 -5.88 -9.50
CA ARG A 110 2.17 -7.21 -10.02
C ARG A 110 0.70 -7.57 -9.91
N ILE A 111 -0.01 -7.07 -8.90
CA ILE A 111 -1.42 -7.42 -8.67
C ILE A 111 -2.41 -6.44 -9.29
N ALA A 112 -1.96 -5.28 -9.78
CA ALA A 112 -2.84 -4.29 -10.37
C ALA A 112 -3.53 -4.83 -11.66
N GLU A 113 -4.76 -4.35 -11.87
CA GLU A 113 -5.55 -4.62 -13.09
C GLU A 113 -5.16 -3.68 -14.23
N GLU A 114 -4.90 -2.41 -13.88
CA GLU A 114 -4.43 -1.35 -14.77
C GLU A 114 -3.01 -0.95 -14.37
N ASP A 115 -2.25 -0.30 -15.26
CA ASP A 115 -0.91 0.18 -14.95
C ASP A 115 -0.97 1.28 -13.87
N PRO A 116 -0.43 1.05 -12.65
CA PRO A 116 -0.49 2.04 -11.58
C PRO A 116 0.24 3.35 -11.92
N LEU A 117 1.20 3.33 -12.85
CA LEU A 117 1.99 4.50 -13.25
C LEU A 117 1.26 5.39 -14.27
N GLU A 118 0.21 4.88 -14.90
CA GLU A 118 -0.66 5.63 -15.83
C GLU A 118 -1.90 6.22 -15.14
N LYS A 119 -2.07 5.97 -13.83
CA LYS A 119 -3.24 6.44 -13.09
C LYS A 119 -3.23 7.96 -12.90
N GLU A 120 -4.32 8.60 -13.28
CA GLU A 120 -4.56 10.04 -13.07
C GLU A 120 -5.64 10.29 -11.99
N PHE A 121 -5.53 11.41 -11.29
CA PHE A 121 -6.50 11.87 -10.30
C PHE A 121 -7.18 13.15 -10.79
N SER A 122 -8.45 13.05 -11.18
CA SER A 122 -9.20 14.17 -11.78
C SER A 122 -9.47 15.34 -10.82
N ASP A 123 -9.37 15.10 -9.51
CA ASP A 123 -9.59 16.07 -8.43
C ASP A 123 -8.30 16.73 -7.92
N ALA A 124 -7.15 16.39 -8.52
CA ALA A 124 -5.85 16.94 -8.15
C ALA A 124 -5.78 18.46 -8.36
N GLU A 125 -5.21 19.20 -7.41
CA GLU A 125 -4.87 20.63 -7.59
C GLU A 125 -3.62 20.79 -8.46
N LEU A 126 -2.70 19.83 -8.38
CA LEU A 126 -1.41 19.85 -9.06
C LEU A 126 -1.25 18.60 -9.92
N THR A 127 -0.73 18.78 -11.13
CA THR A 127 -0.34 17.69 -12.02
C THR A 127 1.08 17.92 -12.54
N ILE A 128 1.93 16.89 -12.46
CA ILE A 128 3.26 16.91 -13.08
C ILE A 128 3.10 16.52 -14.55
N ILE A 129 3.69 17.32 -15.44
CA ILE A 129 3.79 16.97 -16.87
C ILE A 129 5.13 16.26 -17.08
N PRO A 130 5.14 14.99 -17.51
CA PRO A 130 6.38 14.28 -17.84
C PRO A 130 7.16 15.03 -18.92
N MET A 131 8.48 15.18 -18.72
CA MET A 131 9.37 15.84 -19.66
C MET A 131 10.70 15.10 -19.74
N GLU A 132 11.30 15.05 -20.93
CA GLU A 132 12.64 14.49 -21.14
C GLU A 132 13.71 15.23 -20.31
N CYS A 133 13.56 16.55 -20.17
CA CYS A 133 14.43 17.38 -19.35
C CYS A 133 13.66 18.55 -18.74
N GLY A 134 13.85 18.78 -17.43
CA GLY A 134 13.24 19.89 -16.68
C GLY A 134 12.15 19.44 -15.70
N LYS A 135 11.44 20.42 -15.13
CA LYS A 135 10.34 20.20 -14.18
C LYS A 135 9.16 21.09 -14.56
N LYS A 136 8.00 20.50 -14.81
CA LYS A 136 6.77 21.23 -15.10
C LYS A 136 5.64 20.69 -14.24
N VAL A 137 5.01 21.59 -13.51
CA VAL A 137 3.81 21.34 -12.70
C VAL A 137 2.76 22.35 -13.17
N ILE A 138 1.53 21.89 -13.36
CA ILE A 138 0.39 22.75 -13.65
C ILE A 138 -0.55 22.77 -12.44
N GLU A 139 -1.18 23.92 -12.21
CA GLU A 139 -2.28 24.08 -11.28
C GLU A 139 -3.59 23.86 -12.04
N ASN A 140 -4.40 22.93 -11.58
CA ASN A 140 -5.70 22.64 -12.16
C ASN A 140 -6.72 23.64 -11.60
N VAL A 141 -7.41 24.34 -12.49
CA VAL A 141 -8.49 25.26 -12.09
C VAL A 141 -9.65 24.42 -11.57
N ARG A 142 -9.97 24.58 -10.29
CA ARG A 142 -11.21 24.05 -9.72
C ARG A 142 -12.34 24.99 -10.12
N ASP A 143 -13.33 24.48 -10.85
CA ASP A 143 -14.62 25.17 -11.03
C ASP A 143 -15.38 25.30 -9.71
#